data_AF-A0A350X0V8-F1
#
_entry.id   AF-A0A350X0V8-F1
#
_cell.length_a   1.000
_cell.length_b   1.000
_cell.length_c   1.000
_cell.angle_alpha   90.00
_cell.angle_beta   90.00
_cell.angle_gamma   90.00
#
_symmetry.space_group_name_H-M   'P 1'
#
loop_
_entity.id
_entity.type
_entity.pdbx_description
1 polymer ?
#
loop_
_entity_poly.entity_id
_entity_poly.type
_entity_poly.pdbx_seq_one_letter_code
_entity_poly.pdbx_strand_id
1 'polypeptide(L)'
;MLSKLLKKKKSGFTLIELIIVIAIIAILAAIAVPAFGSIREKANVSADLGNARSIYSIVSSELASDNITLPTARTAYKADKVGEESGINITGTNGLMHPAPTVKTYQGYDFYVVLDADGNIQINVGKGTDVGYKVYPDTTGKYATSNKDANPGSH
;
A
#
# COMPACT_ATOMS: atom_id res chain seq x y z
N MET A 1 -59.13 -12.57 41.88
CA MET A 1 -58.96 -12.73 40.42
C MET A 1 -58.81 -11.35 39.80
N LEU A 2 -57.59 -10.90 39.53
CA LEU A 2 -57.35 -9.62 38.83
C LEU A 2 -56.15 -9.76 37.88
N SER A 3 -56.21 -10.73 36.97
CA SER A 3 -55.30 -10.81 35.83
C SER A 3 -55.76 -9.83 34.76
N LYS A 4 -55.50 -8.54 35.01
CA LYS A 4 -55.50 -7.52 33.98
C LYS A 4 -54.32 -7.84 33.07
N LEU A 5 -54.56 -8.76 32.12
CA LEU A 5 -53.65 -9.12 31.05
C LEU A 5 -53.24 -7.81 30.37
N LEU A 6 -52.01 -7.36 30.63
CA LEU A 6 -51.39 -6.28 29.88
C LEU A 6 -51.28 -6.76 28.42
N LYS A 7 -52.31 -6.47 27.61
CA LYS A 7 -52.19 -6.51 26.15
C LYS A 7 -51.14 -5.47 25.79
N LYS A 8 -49.87 -5.89 25.71
CA LYS A 8 -48.83 -5.12 25.02
C LYS A 8 -49.36 -4.87 23.62
N LYS A 9 -49.73 -3.61 23.31
CA LYS A 9 -50.02 -3.20 21.94
C LYS A 9 -48.80 -3.59 21.11
N LYS A 10 -48.94 -4.55 20.21
CA LYS A 10 -47.91 -4.80 19.20
C LYS A 10 -47.92 -3.58 18.29
N SER A 11 -46.95 -2.69 18.51
CA SER A 11 -46.60 -1.64 17.57
C SER A 11 -46.11 -2.34 16.30
N GLY A 12 -46.91 -2.30 15.24
CA GLY A 12 -46.51 -2.78 13.92
C GLY A 12 -45.77 -1.65 13.21
N PHE A 13 -44.62 -1.98 12.61
CA PHE A 13 -43.88 -1.06 11.77
C PHE A 13 -44.71 -0.74 10.52
N THR A 14 -44.89 0.54 10.22
CA THR A 14 -45.65 0.96 9.04
C THR A 14 -44.78 0.87 7.78
N LEU A 15 -45.39 0.56 6.64
CA LEU A 15 -44.67 0.54 5.35
C LEU A 15 -44.08 1.91 5.01
N ILE A 16 -44.75 3.00 5.41
CA ILE A 16 -44.26 4.36 5.18
C ILE A 16 -43.01 4.68 5.99
N GLU A 17 -42.91 4.20 7.23
CA GLU A 17 -41.69 4.31 8.04
C GLU A 17 -40.52 3.58 7.36
N LEU A 18 -40.77 2.41 6.76
CA LEU A 18 -39.73 1.70 6.00
C LEU A 18 -39.26 2.49 4.78
N ILE A 19 -40.20 3.06 4.02
CA ILE A 19 -39.93 3.76 2.76
C ILE A 19 -39.09 5.02 3.01
N ILE A 20 -39.38 5.77 4.08
CA ILE A 20 -38.60 6.96 4.43
C ILE A 20 -37.17 6.58 4.82
N VAL A 21 -36.99 5.48 5.55
CA VAL A 21 -35.66 5.01 5.96
C VAL A 21 -34.80 4.64 4.75
N ILE A 22 -35.33 3.87 3.79
CA ILE A 22 -34.56 3.51 2.58
C ILE A 22 -34.27 4.75 1.72
N ALA A 23 -35.16 5.73 1.69
CA ALA A 23 -34.95 6.98 0.96
C ALA A 23 -33.78 7.77 1.55
N ILE A 24 -33.70 7.89 2.88
CA ILE A 24 -32.58 8.57 3.55
C ILE A 24 -31.27 7.79 3.34
N ILE A 25 -31.28 6.46 3.47
CA ILE A 25 -30.10 5.61 3.21
C ILE A 25 -29.61 5.79 1.76
N ALA A 26 -30.52 5.87 0.79
CA ALA A 26 -30.16 6.07 -0.62
C ALA A 26 -29.46 7.41 -0.85
N ILE A 27 -29.93 8.50 -0.21
CA ILE A 27 -29.28 9.83 -0.31
C ILE A 27 -27.87 9.80 0.31
N LEU A 28 -27.73 9.20 1.50
CA LEU A 28 -26.42 9.09 2.16
C LEU A 28 -25.45 8.23 1.36
N ALA A 29 -25.92 7.09 0.83
CA ALA A 29 -25.13 6.19 0.00
C ALA A 29 -24.65 6.86 -1.30
N ALA A 30 -25.50 7.68 -1.94
CA ALA A 30 -25.16 8.40 -3.15
C ALA A 30 -23.95 9.34 -2.98
N ILE A 31 -23.80 9.95 -1.80
CA ILE A 31 -22.66 10.84 -1.47
C ILE A 31 -21.44 10.03 -1.01
N ALA A 32 -21.66 9.00 -0.19
CA ALA A 32 -20.57 8.23 0.43
C ALA A 32 -19.81 7.34 -0.55
N VAL A 33 -20.52 6.64 -1.45
CA VAL A 33 -19.91 5.66 -2.38
C VAL A 33 -18.83 6.26 -3.28
N PRO A 34 -19.01 7.41 -3.97
CA PRO A 34 -17.96 7.95 -4.83
C PRO A 34 -16.71 8.41 -4.07
N ALA A 35 -16.85 8.89 -2.82
CA ALA A 35 -15.72 9.34 -2.02
C ALA A 35 -14.81 8.17 -1.56
N PHE A 36 -15.41 7.01 -1.26
CA PHE A 36 -14.72 5.85 -0.68
C PHE A 36 -13.56 5.33 -1.54
N GLY A 37 -13.70 5.32 -2.87
CA GLY A 37 -12.66 4.83 -3.77
C GLY A 37 -11.37 5.66 -3.68
N SER A 38 -11.50 6.99 -3.72
CA SER A 38 -10.35 7.91 -3.65
C SER A 38 -9.64 7.89 -2.30
N ILE A 39 -10.39 7.73 -1.20
CA ILE A 39 -9.85 7.63 0.15
C ILE A 39 -9.06 6.33 0.29
N ARG A 40 -9.61 5.21 -0.19
CA ARG A 40 -8.93 3.92 -0.17
C ARG A 40 -7.63 3.94 -0.96
N GLU A 41 -7.62 4.55 -2.14
CA GLU A 41 -6.41 4.64 -2.96
C GLU A 41 -5.32 5.47 -2.26
N LYS A 42 -5.68 6.62 -1.69
CA LYS A 42 -4.73 7.44 -0.91
C LYS A 42 -4.19 6.70 0.31
N ALA A 43 -5.02 5.91 0.99
CA ALA A 43 -4.61 5.08 2.11
C ALA A 43 -3.64 3.98 1.67
N ASN A 44 -3.87 3.36 0.50
CA ASN A 44 -2.97 2.36 -0.08
C ASN A 44 -1.61 2.96 -0.44
N VAL A 45 -1.60 4.12 -1.10
CA VAL A 45 -0.37 4.85 -1.46
C VAL A 45 0.43 5.22 -0.21
N SER A 46 -0.24 5.73 0.83
CA SER A 46 0.39 6.08 2.11
C SER A 46 0.98 4.86 2.81
N ALA A 47 0.26 3.73 2.83
CA ALA A 47 0.75 2.48 3.40
C ALA A 47 1.97 1.95 2.66
N ASP A 48 1.93 1.95 1.33
CA ASP A 48 3.05 1.50 0.50
C ASP A 48 4.29 2.39 0.68
N LEU A 49 4.12 3.71 0.79
CA LEU A 49 5.21 4.65 1.06
C LEU A 49 5.82 4.42 2.45
N GLY A 50 4.99 4.15 3.46
CA GLY A 50 5.47 3.77 4.80
C GLY A 50 6.30 2.50 4.76
N ASN A 51 5.80 1.45 4.09
CA ASN A 51 6.52 0.20 3.89
C ASN A 51 7.85 0.44 3.14
N ALA A 52 7.84 1.24 2.06
CA ALA A 52 9.04 1.56 1.30
C ALA A 52 10.11 2.26 2.15
N ARG A 53 9.71 3.20 3.02
CA ARG A 53 10.65 3.85 3.96
C ARG A 53 11.25 2.87 4.96
N SER A 54 10.44 1.95 5.48
CA SER A 54 10.93 0.89 6.37
C SER A 54 11.94 -0.02 5.66
N ILE A 55 11.63 -0.46 4.43
CA ILE A 55 12.55 -1.25 3.59
C ILE A 55 13.87 -0.49 3.40
N TYR A 56 13.78 0.78 2.96
CA TYR A 56 14.96 1.62 2.75
C TYR A 56 15.82 1.72 4.01
N SER A 57 15.20 1.99 5.17
CA SER A 57 15.91 2.14 6.43
C SER A 57 16.68 0.87 6.81
N ILE A 58 16.07 -0.30 6.65
CA ILE A 58 16.71 -1.59 6.94
C ILE A 58 17.91 -1.79 6.02
N VAL A 59 17.73 -1.65 4.71
CA VAL A 59 18.81 -1.83 3.73
C VAL A 59 19.95 -0.83 3.96
N SER A 60 19.63 0.42 4.29
CA SER A 60 20.64 1.45 4.57
C SER A 60 21.47 1.13 5.83
N SER A 61 20.84 0.55 6.86
CA SER A 61 21.52 0.14 8.09
C SER A 61 22.47 -1.03 7.85
N GLU A 62 22.03 -2.00 7.04
CA GLU A 62 22.83 -3.18 6.71
C GLU A 62 23.99 -2.85 5.78
N LEU A 63 23.78 -1.93 4.83
CA LEU A 63 24.85 -1.41 3.99
C LEU A 63 25.89 -0.64 4.82
N ALA A 64 25.45 0.16 5.79
CA ALA A 64 26.36 0.87 6.70
C ALA A 64 27.12 -0.07 7.66
N SER A 65 26.60 -1.28 7.88
CA SER A 65 27.22 -2.31 8.73
C SER A 65 28.12 -3.26 7.93
N ASP A 66 28.39 -2.97 6.65
CA ASP A 66 29.14 -3.82 5.70
C ASP A 66 28.55 -5.23 5.53
N ASN A 67 27.28 -5.42 5.89
CA ASN A 67 26.57 -6.70 5.76
C ASN A 67 26.04 -6.92 4.34
N ILE A 68 26.05 -5.89 3.49
CA ILE A 68 25.60 -5.91 2.09
C ILE A 68 26.78 -5.62 1.18
N THR A 69 27.11 -6.57 0.29
CA THR A 69 28.03 -6.30 -0.82
C THR A 69 27.32 -5.53 -1.92
N LEU A 70 27.92 -4.43 -2.39
CA LEU A 70 27.35 -3.65 -3.49
C LEU A 70 27.46 -4.40 -4.83
N PRO A 71 26.43 -4.32 -5.69
CA PRO A 71 26.49 -4.93 -7.01
C PRO A 71 27.42 -4.11 -7.94
N THR A 72 28.01 -4.77 -8.94
CA THR A 72 28.87 -4.09 -9.94
C THR A 72 28.09 -3.28 -10.96
N ALA A 73 26.78 -3.47 -11.03
CA ALA A 73 25.86 -2.71 -11.86
C ALA A 73 24.52 -2.53 -11.13
N ARG A 74 23.77 -1.52 -11.54
CA ARG A 74 22.43 -1.25 -10.99
C ARG A 74 21.53 -2.48 -11.11
N THR A 75 21.13 -3.04 -9.97
CA THR A 75 20.42 -4.32 -9.89
C THR A 75 19.20 -4.20 -8.97
N ALA A 76 18.11 -4.88 -9.30
CA ALA A 76 16.90 -4.92 -8.51
C ALA A 76 16.72 -6.29 -7.85
N TYR A 77 16.50 -6.28 -6.54
CA TYR A 77 16.24 -7.46 -5.72
C TYR A 77 14.84 -7.37 -5.16
N LYS A 78 14.06 -8.45 -5.22
CA LYS A 78 12.77 -8.47 -4.52
C LYS A 78 12.99 -8.28 -3.02
N ALA A 79 12.14 -7.51 -2.35
CA ALA A 79 12.31 -7.13 -0.94
C ALA A 79 12.39 -8.34 0.01
N ASP A 80 11.68 -9.42 -0.29
CA ASP A 80 11.71 -10.70 0.43
C ASP A 80 12.99 -11.51 0.18
N LYS A 81 13.75 -11.15 -0.87
CA LYS A 81 14.98 -11.80 -1.31
C LYS A 81 16.23 -10.95 -1.12
N VAL A 82 16.10 -9.78 -0.50
CA VAL A 82 17.27 -8.95 -0.17
C VAL A 82 18.13 -9.71 0.83
N GLY A 83 19.31 -10.12 0.37
CA GLY A 83 20.25 -10.96 1.11
C GLY A 83 20.12 -12.47 0.91
N GLU A 84 19.22 -12.94 0.02
CA GLU A 84 19.06 -14.37 -0.29
C GLU A 84 19.55 -14.77 -1.69
N GLU A 85 19.50 -13.89 -2.70
CA GLU A 85 19.80 -14.28 -4.10
C GLU A 85 20.93 -13.46 -4.75
N SER A 86 22.01 -14.19 -5.08
CA SER A 86 23.09 -13.92 -6.04
C SER A 86 23.72 -12.52 -6.07
N GLY A 87 24.85 -12.40 -5.36
CA GLY A 87 25.82 -11.29 -5.48
C GLY A 87 25.94 -10.41 -4.24
N ILE A 88 25.02 -10.54 -3.28
CA ILE A 88 25.04 -9.87 -1.99
C ILE A 88 25.05 -10.96 -0.91
N ASN A 89 26.21 -11.25 -0.33
CA ASN A 89 26.28 -12.17 0.81
C ASN A 89 25.90 -11.41 2.08
N ILE A 90 24.67 -11.58 2.58
CA ILE A 90 24.35 -11.22 3.96
C ILE A 90 24.55 -12.47 4.83
N THR A 91 25.39 -12.35 5.84
CA THR A 91 25.67 -13.43 6.80
C THR A 91 24.43 -13.66 7.68
N GLY A 92 23.50 -14.53 7.28
CA GLY A 92 22.34 -14.86 8.12
C GLY A 92 21.03 -15.31 7.46
N THR A 93 21.08 -16.07 6.37
CA THR A 93 20.08 -17.08 5.87
C THR A 93 18.56 -16.90 5.99
N ASN A 94 18.01 -15.72 6.23
CA ASN A 94 16.62 -15.38 5.93
C ASN A 94 16.64 -13.91 5.53
N GLY A 95 16.17 -13.58 4.33
CA GLY A 95 16.14 -12.23 3.79
C GLY A 95 15.63 -11.25 4.85
N LEU A 96 16.14 -10.02 4.81
CA LEU A 96 15.97 -9.03 5.88
C LEU A 96 14.50 -8.73 6.23
N MET A 97 13.56 -9.14 5.36
CA MET A 97 12.14 -8.88 5.44
C MET A 97 11.34 -10.12 5.04
N HIS A 98 11.09 -11.03 5.99
CA HIS A 98 10.26 -12.22 5.75
C HIS A 98 9.04 -12.29 6.67
N PRO A 99 7.79 -12.29 6.14
CA PRO A 99 7.45 -11.99 4.75
C PRO A 99 7.59 -10.49 4.46
N ALA A 100 7.98 -10.13 3.23
CA ALA A 100 7.97 -8.74 2.82
C ALA A 100 6.53 -8.18 2.81
N PRO A 101 6.34 -6.88 3.11
CA PRO A 101 5.03 -6.26 3.00
C PRO A 101 4.51 -6.34 1.56
N THR A 102 3.21 -6.52 1.41
CA THR A 102 2.56 -6.57 0.09
C THR A 102 2.22 -5.17 -0.41
N VAL A 103 2.33 -4.96 -1.72
CA VAL A 103 1.94 -3.71 -2.38
C VAL A 103 0.41 -3.60 -2.41
N LYS A 104 -0.13 -2.49 -1.94
CA LYS A 104 -1.59 -2.24 -1.90
C LYS A 104 -2.11 -1.44 -3.09
N THR A 105 -1.25 -0.63 -3.71
CA THR A 105 -1.63 0.28 -4.81
C THR A 105 -1.72 -0.42 -6.17
N TYR A 106 -0.88 -1.44 -6.38
CA TYR A 106 -0.83 -2.27 -7.58
C TYR A 106 -0.93 -3.75 -7.18
N GLN A 107 -2.06 -4.39 -7.49
CA GLN A 107 -2.30 -5.77 -7.10
C GLN A 107 -1.33 -6.74 -7.82
N GLY A 108 -0.74 -7.67 -7.08
CA GLY A 108 0.21 -8.64 -7.61
C GLY A 108 1.58 -8.05 -7.97
N TYR A 109 1.87 -6.84 -7.47
CA TYR A 109 3.20 -6.26 -7.51
C TYR A 109 3.92 -6.52 -6.18
N ASP A 110 5.25 -6.57 -6.26
CA ASP A 110 6.14 -6.72 -5.12
C ASP A 110 6.99 -5.46 -4.96
N PHE A 111 7.52 -5.26 -3.76
CA PHE A 111 8.58 -4.27 -3.55
C PHE A 111 9.92 -4.82 -4.02
N TYR A 112 10.73 -3.95 -4.60
CA TYR A 112 12.09 -4.24 -5.04
C TYR A 112 13.03 -3.19 -4.47
N VAL A 113 14.17 -3.66 -3.98
CA VAL A 113 15.31 -2.83 -3.59
C VAL A 113 16.24 -2.76 -4.78
N VAL A 114 16.47 -1.55 -5.28
CA VAL A 114 17.40 -1.29 -6.36
C VAL A 114 18.65 -0.67 -5.75
N LEU A 115 19.79 -1.33 -5.95
CA LEU A 115 21.11 -0.89 -5.51
C LEU A 115 21.98 -0.64 -6.73
N ASP A 116 22.79 0.41 -6.69
CA ASP A 116 23.86 0.63 -7.65
C ASP A 116 25.25 0.40 -7.03
N ALA A 117 26.27 0.49 -7.87
CA ALA A 117 27.67 0.30 -7.47
C ALA A 117 28.17 1.41 -6.53
N ASP A 118 27.48 2.55 -6.49
CA ASP A 118 27.81 3.69 -5.64
C ASP A 118 27.13 3.61 -4.27
N GLY A 119 26.27 2.62 -4.05
CA GLY A 119 25.53 2.42 -2.80
C GLY A 119 24.25 3.23 -2.68
N ASN A 120 23.76 3.83 -3.77
CA ASN A 120 22.45 4.47 -3.74
C ASN A 120 21.35 3.41 -3.70
N ILE A 121 20.40 3.63 -2.79
CA ILE A 121 19.26 2.73 -2.56
C ILE A 121 18.01 3.38 -3.15
N GLN A 122 17.23 2.61 -3.92
CA GLN A 122 15.90 3.01 -4.36
C GLN A 122 14.92 1.88 -4.11
N ILE A 123 13.72 2.23 -3.64
CA ILE A 123 12.63 1.28 -3.46
C ILE A 123 11.65 1.45 -4.60
N ASN A 124 11.51 0.39 -5.38
CA ASN A 124 10.59 0.31 -6.50
C ASN A 124 9.46 -0.67 -6.21
N VAL A 125 8.38 -0.51 -6.97
CA VAL A 125 7.26 -1.44 -7.05
C VAL A 125 7.19 -1.94 -8.48
N GLY A 126 7.15 -3.26 -8.61
CA GLY A 126 7.24 -3.94 -9.90
C GLY A 126 6.59 -5.30 -9.92
N LYS A 127 6.56 -5.94 -11.08
CA LYS A 127 6.06 -7.30 -11.26
C LYS A 127 7.05 -8.12 -12.09
N GLY A 128 7.54 -9.21 -11.53
CA GLY A 128 8.57 -10.02 -12.17
C GLY A 128 9.83 -9.19 -12.48
N THR A 129 10.23 -9.14 -13.75
CA THR A 129 11.39 -8.36 -14.20
C THR A 129 11.10 -6.86 -14.37
N ASP A 130 9.82 -6.46 -14.36
CA ASP A 130 9.40 -5.09 -14.64
C ASP A 130 9.31 -4.25 -13.36
N VAL A 131 10.45 -3.68 -12.96
CA VAL A 131 10.62 -2.83 -11.76
C VAL A 131 10.50 -1.34 -12.08
N GLY A 132 9.29 -0.92 -12.46
CA GLY A 132 9.07 0.38 -13.11
C GLY A 132 8.71 1.57 -12.22
N TYR A 133 8.06 1.37 -11.06
CA TYR A 133 7.55 2.49 -10.25
C TYR A 133 8.43 2.76 -9.04
N LYS A 134 9.16 3.86 -9.05
CA LYS A 134 9.88 4.38 -7.89
C LYS A 134 8.89 4.84 -6.80
N VAL A 135 9.14 4.41 -5.57
CA VAL A 135 8.33 4.74 -4.38
C VAL A 135 9.15 5.55 -3.37
N TYR A 136 10.44 5.27 -3.24
CA TYR A 136 11.33 6.00 -2.33
C TYR A 136 12.79 5.98 -2.83
N PRO A 137 13.60 7.03 -2.63
CA PRO A 137 13.25 8.33 -2.07
C PRO A 137 12.35 9.17 -2.99
N ASP A 138 12.45 8.95 -4.30
CA ASP A 138 11.62 9.60 -5.30
C ASP A 138 10.37 8.77 -5.61
N THR A 139 9.31 9.46 -6.02
CA THR A 139 8.03 8.83 -6.33
C THR A 139 7.67 9.00 -7.81
N THR A 140 7.10 7.94 -8.40
CA THR A 140 6.62 7.93 -9.80
C THR A 140 5.30 7.16 -9.91
N GLY A 141 4.62 7.29 -11.05
CA GLY A 141 3.32 6.66 -11.27
C GLY A 141 2.29 7.12 -10.25
N LYS A 142 1.49 6.19 -9.71
CA LYS A 142 0.50 6.47 -8.65
C LYS A 142 1.10 6.98 -7.32
N TYR A 143 2.41 6.82 -7.12
CA TYR A 143 3.09 7.33 -5.93
C TYR A 143 3.54 8.77 -6.09
N ALA A 144 3.69 9.26 -7.34
CA ALA A 144 4.04 10.65 -7.59
C ALA A 144 3.01 11.49 -6.85
N THR A 145 3.45 12.22 -5.83
CA THR A 145 2.62 13.30 -5.32
C THR A 145 2.34 14.15 -6.54
N SER A 146 1.07 14.49 -6.77
CA SER A 146 0.72 15.55 -7.70
C SER A 146 1.40 16.83 -7.18
N ASN A 147 2.70 17.00 -7.42
CA ASN A 147 3.25 18.32 -7.49
C ASN A 147 2.61 18.96 -8.71
N LYS A 148 1.96 20.09 -8.48
CA LYS A 148 1.16 20.89 -9.42
C LYS A 148 1.97 21.47 -10.60
N ASP A 149 3.11 20.87 -10.98
CA ASP A 149 4.01 21.40 -12.01
C ASP A 149 4.31 20.40 -13.15
N ALA A 150 3.66 19.23 -13.19
CA ALA A 150 3.69 18.39 -14.39
C ALA A 150 2.72 18.94 -15.44
N ASN A 151 3.19 19.96 -16.16
CA ASN A 151 2.64 20.42 -17.43
C ASN A 151 2.19 19.20 -18.28
N PRO A 152 0.93 19.13 -18.76
CA PRO A 152 0.45 18.01 -19.57
C PRO A 152 0.95 18.07 -21.02
N GLY A 153 2.18 18.52 -21.24
CA GLY A 153 2.76 18.67 -22.58
C GLY A 153 4.27 18.56 -22.56
N SER A 154 4.78 17.35 -22.79
CA SER A 154 5.92 17.15 -23.68
C SER A 154 6.15 15.66 -23.96
N HIS A 155 5.74 15.29 -25.17
CA HIS A 155 6.03 14.11 -25.99
C HIS A 155 5.26 12.82 -25.70
#